data_AF-A0A938DEQ5-F1
#
_entry.id   AF-A0A938DEQ5-F1
#
_cell.length_a   1.000
_cell.length_b   1.000
_cell.length_c   1.000
_cell.angle_alpha   90.00
_cell.angle_beta   90.00
_cell.angle_gamma   90.00
#
_symmetry.space_group_name_H-M   'P 1'
#
loop_
_entity.id
_entity.type
_entity.pdbx_description
1 polymer ?
#
loop_
_entity_poly.entity_id
_entity_poly.type
_entity_poly.pdbx_seq_one_letter_code
_entity_poly.pdbx_strand_id
1 'polypeptide(L)' 'PTVAVSSEVGLSIVPDNALARSFRDAAGELHQAVSRIAGRVALVVAGNPLTVKGSLVI' A
#
# COMPACT_ATOMS: atom_id res chain seq x y z
N PRO A 1 2.14 20.09 -0.44
CA PRO A 1 1.43 18.84 -0.03
C PRO A 1 2.41 17.67 -0.16
N THR A 2 2.38 16.70 0.75
CA THR A 2 3.26 15.52 0.70
C THR A 2 2.48 14.32 0.17
N VAL A 3 3.00 13.66 -0.85
CA VAL A 3 2.43 12.43 -1.44
C VAL A 3 3.50 11.36 -1.39
N ALA A 4 3.15 10.20 -0.82
CA ALA A 4 3.99 9.01 -0.84
C ALA A 4 3.35 7.97 -1.77
N VAL A 5 4.16 7.32 -2.60
CA VAL A 5 3.73 6.28 -3.53
C VAL A 5 4.58 5.04 -3.27
N SER A 6 3.92 3.90 -3.18
CA SER A 6 4.54 2.60 -3.00
C SER A 6 3.70 1.52 -3.68
N SER A 7 4.30 0.36 -3.94
CA SER A 7 3.63 -0.77 -4.57
C SER A 7 2.99 -1.66 -3.52
N GLU A 8 1.72 -2.02 -3.70
CA GLU A 8 1.09 -3.10 -2.93
C GLU A 8 1.59 -4.45 -3.45
N VAL A 9 2.19 -5.26 -2.57
CA VAL A 9 2.83 -6.54 -2.92
C VAL A 9 2.21 -7.75 -2.20
N GLY A 10 1.25 -7.52 -1.29
CA GLY A 10 0.64 -8.56 -0.46
C GLY A 10 -0.48 -9.35 -1.13
N LEU A 11 -1.00 -8.88 -2.28
CA LEU A 11 -2.16 -9.47 -2.98
C LEU A 11 -1.81 -10.67 -3.88
N SER A 12 -0.57 -11.14 -3.84
CA SER A 12 -0.10 -12.32 -4.57
C SER A 12 0.14 -13.53 -3.65
N ILE A 13 0.43 -14.68 -4.26
CA ILE A 13 0.83 -15.91 -3.58
C ILE A 13 2.09 -15.65 -2.74
N VAL A 14 2.23 -16.40 -1.63
CA VAL A 14 3.43 -16.35 -0.79
C VAL A 14 4.65 -16.84 -1.59
N PRO A 15 5.75 -16.07 -1.66
CA PRO A 15 6.93 -16.51 -2.39
C PRO A 15 7.72 -17.57 -1.62
N ASP A 16 8.37 -18.48 -2.35
CA ASP A 16 9.25 -19.52 -1.79
C ASP A 16 10.56 -18.94 -1.22
N ASN A 17 11.01 -17.79 -1.74
CA ASN A 17 12.19 -17.09 -1.25
C ASN A 17 11.92 -16.40 0.10
N ALA A 18 12.73 -16.72 1.12
CA ALA A 18 12.64 -16.13 2.45
C ALA A 18 12.78 -14.60 2.45
N LEU A 19 13.73 -14.05 1.66
CA LEU A 19 13.91 -12.60 1.57
C LEU A 19 12.66 -11.93 0.99
N ALA A 20 12.04 -12.54 -0.01
CA ALA A 20 10.83 -12.00 -0.62
C ALA A 20 9.64 -12.01 0.36
N ARG A 21 9.55 -13.03 1.22
CA ARG A 21 8.56 -13.06 2.32
C ARG A 21 8.79 -11.92 3.32
N SER A 22 10.02 -11.79 3.83
CA SER A 22 10.35 -10.71 4.76
C SER A 22 10.12 -9.32 4.16
N PHE A 23 10.40 -9.14 2.87
CA PHE A 23 10.15 -7.89 2.17
C PHE A 23 8.66 -7.57 2.07
N ARG A 24 7.80 -8.51 1.65
CA ARG A 24 6.35 -8.26 1.57
C ARG A 24 5.75 -7.91 2.93
N ASP A 25 6.21 -8.56 3.99
CA ASP A 25 5.71 -8.33 5.35
C ASP A 25 6.12 -6.93 5.83
N ALA A 26 7.40 -6.57 5.69
CA ALA A 26 7.91 -5.26 6.07
C ALA A 26 7.27 -4.12 5.24
N ALA A 27 7.02 -4.34 3.95
CA ALA A 27 6.31 -3.37 3.10
C ALA A 27 4.88 -3.13 3.61
N GLY A 28 4.14 -4.20 3.95
CA GLY A 28 2.80 -4.09 4.51
C GLY A 28 2.78 -3.37 5.87
N GLU A 29 3.73 -3.68 6.75
CA GLU A 29 3.89 -2.97 8.04
C GLU A 29 4.15 -1.48 7.85
N LEU A 30 5.02 -1.11 6.89
CA LEU A 30 5.30 0.27 6.53
C LEU A 30 4.04 0.97 5.99
N HIS A 31 3.30 0.34 5.08
CA HIS A 31 2.07 0.91 4.53
C HIS A 31 1.02 1.15 5.63
N GLN A 32 0.88 0.22 6.58
CA GLN A 32 0.03 0.41 7.75
C GLN A 32 0.50 1.56 8.64
N ALA A 33 1.81 1.71 8.86
CA ALA A 33 2.34 2.81 9.65
C ALA A 33 2.07 4.17 9.00
N VAL A 34 2.29 4.27 7.69
CA VAL A 34 2.03 5.49 6.91
C VAL A 34 0.52 5.79 6.85
N SER A 35 -0.34 4.78 6.65
CA SER A 35 -1.79 4.98 6.53
C SER A 35 -2.44 5.51 7.82
N ARG A 36 -1.85 5.23 8.99
CA ARG A 36 -2.29 5.78 10.28
C ARG A 36 -2.15 7.30 10.32
N ILE A 37 -1.03 7.84 9.83
CA ILE A 37 -0.77 9.29 9.82
C ILE A 37 -1.27 10.00 8.56
N ALA A 38 -1.50 9.28 7.46
CA ALA A 38 -2.03 9.84 6.23
C ALA A 38 -3.50 10.22 6.38
N GLY A 39 -3.88 11.42 5.92
CA GLY A 39 -5.28 11.86 5.90
C GLY A 39 -6.11 11.20 4.80
N ARG A 40 -5.46 10.76 3.70
CA ARG A 40 -6.08 10.08 2.56
C ARG A 40 -5.22 8.91 2.12
N VAL A 41 -5.84 7.80 1.78
CA VAL A 41 -5.15 6.59 1.29
C VAL A 41 -5.99 5.98 0.17
N ALA A 42 -5.34 5.65 -0.94
CA ALA A 42 -5.96 4.98 -2.07
C ALA A 42 -5.08 3.85 -2.60
N LEU A 43 -5.71 2.79 -3.07
CA LEU A 43 -5.09 1.78 -3.92
C LEU A 43 -5.44 2.12 -5.38
N VAL A 44 -4.46 2.27 -6.25
CA VAL A 44 -4.72 2.59 -7.67
C VAL A 44 -4.70 1.30 -8.49
N VAL A 45 -5.81 1.01 -9.17
CA VAL A 45 -5.99 -0.19 -10.00
C VAL A 45 -6.36 0.22 -11.41
N ALA A 46 -5.54 -0.14 -12.40
CA ALA A 46 -5.74 0.24 -13.81
C ALA A 46 -6.01 1.76 -13.99
N GLY A 47 -5.30 2.59 -13.23
CA GLY A 47 -5.47 4.06 -13.25
C GLY A 47 -6.64 4.60 -12.43
N ASN A 48 -7.49 3.74 -11.88
CA ASN A 48 -8.65 4.14 -11.07
C ASN A 48 -8.33 4.03 -9.57
N PRO A 49 -8.57 5.08 -8.76
CA PRO A 49 -8.33 5.01 -7.33
C PRO A 49 -9.48 4.32 -6.60
N LEU A 50 -9.13 3.35 -5.77
CA LEU A 50 -9.99 2.75 -4.77
C LEU A 50 -9.69 3.42 -3.44
N THR A 51 -10.66 4.15 -2.90
CA THR A 51 -10.47 4.87 -1.63
C THR A 51 -10.42 3.89 -0.47
N VAL A 52 -9.30 3.88 0.27
CA VAL A 52 -9.11 3.06 1.48
C VAL A 52 -9.40 3.90 2.74
N LYS A 53 -9.02 5.18 2.74
CA LYS A 53 -9.26 6.11 3.86
C LYS A 53 -9.48 7.53 3.35
N GLY A 54 -10.43 8.23 3.97
CA GLY A 54 -10.79 9.61 3.64
C GLY A 54 -11.69 9.67 2.40
N SER A 55 -11.71 10.83 1.75
CA SER A 55 -12.37 11.03 0.47
C SER A 55 -11.33 11.48 -0.56
N LEU A 56 -11.23 10.75 -1.66
CA LEU A 56 -10.59 11.24 -2.87
C LEU A 56 -11.69 11.73 -3.82
N VAL A 57 -11.67 13.04 -4.11
CA VAL A 57 -12.39 13.60 -5.25
C VAL A 57 -11.37 13.66 -6.38
N ILE A 58 -11.66 12.97 -7.47
CA ILE A 58 -10.84 12.94 -8.69
C ILE A 58 -11.35 14.00 -9.65
#